data_AF-A0A6B0VGI4-F1
#
_entry.id   AF-A0A6B0VGI4-F1
#
_cell.length_a   1.000
_cell.length_b   1.000
_cell.length_c   1.000
_cell.angle_alpha   90.00
_cell.angle_beta   90.00
_cell.angle_gamma   90.00
#
_symmetry.space_group_name_H-M   'P 1'
#
loop_
_entity.id
_entity.type
_entity.pdbx_description
1 polymer ?
#
loop_
_entity_poly.entity_id
_entity_poly.type
_entity_poly.pdbx_seq_one_letter_code
_entity_poly.pdbx_strand_id
1 'polypeptide(L)'
;MSDDLERGTSYFGVRNVEHAERDLERFDEAGLNAVLHTFSERDYEYYQGTMERIVEKSHDRGFTVYVNPWGVGRVFGGEAVSEFIGRRADARQVLSTGEGVPAACFSNPTFRRFVRNWTKAAVETGADVVFWDEPHWFIADWADISVPETAWTCHCEHCQRAFEAQYGESLPTDPTPQTDAFREDMLLEFLDEMMELVHGLGARNAVCLLPREDTEHGLSDWESLAANEFLDIFATDPYWAAFPHATGPESFVGEYTDRVVSLANEHDVDSQIWIQGFRLDDEPSTIEAVKTATETAVEGGVDSVFMWGYDGCRSISSIACDDPDAVWNAYLETVPSS
;
A
#
# COMPACT_ATOMS: atom_id res chain seq x y z
N MET A 1 -1.64 27.23 -8.30
CA MET A 1 -1.42 25.79 -8.11
C MET A 1 0.08 25.59 -8.17
N SER A 2 0.63 24.84 -7.22
CA SER A 2 2.07 24.67 -7.09
C SER A 2 2.60 23.97 -8.35
N ASP A 3 3.67 24.50 -8.95
CA ASP A 3 4.40 23.82 -10.04
C ASP A 3 5.10 22.54 -9.53
N ASP A 4 5.07 22.28 -8.21
CA ASP A 4 5.80 21.21 -7.52
C ASP A 4 4.94 19.96 -7.16
N LEU A 5 3.67 19.88 -7.55
CA LEU A 5 2.82 18.71 -7.25
C LEU A 5 3.33 17.45 -7.97
N GLU A 6 3.62 16.40 -7.20
CA GLU A 6 3.91 15.08 -7.77
C GLU A 6 2.61 14.33 -8.12
N ARG A 7 2.58 13.69 -9.29
CA ARG A 7 1.40 13.04 -9.85
C ARG A 7 1.78 11.78 -10.59
N GLY A 8 1.15 10.68 -10.21
CA GLY A 8 1.54 9.35 -10.68
C GLY A 8 0.43 8.33 -10.69
N THR A 9 0.81 7.10 -11.04
CA THR A 9 -0.13 5.97 -11.03
C THR A 9 0.59 4.67 -10.69
N SER A 10 -0.15 3.67 -10.23
CA SER A 10 0.35 2.30 -10.13
C SER A 10 0.41 1.62 -11.50
N TYR A 11 1.54 1.00 -11.80
CA TYR A 11 1.82 0.22 -13.00
C TYR A 11 2.12 -1.24 -12.67
N PHE A 12 1.12 -2.09 -12.91
CA PHE A 12 1.18 -3.55 -12.75
C PHE A 12 1.03 -4.29 -14.08
N GLY A 13 1.46 -3.64 -15.18
CA GLY A 13 1.41 -4.19 -16.53
C GLY A 13 2.34 -5.39 -16.73
N VAL A 14 3.06 -5.41 -17.84
CA VAL A 14 3.86 -6.58 -18.22
C VAL A 14 5.32 -6.43 -17.79
N ARG A 15 5.92 -7.55 -17.34
CA ARG A 15 7.38 -7.64 -17.13
C ARG A 15 8.12 -7.84 -18.45
N ASN A 16 7.89 -6.92 -19.38
CA ASN A 16 8.54 -6.81 -20.67
C ASN A 16 8.91 -5.34 -20.88
N VAL A 17 10.22 -5.08 -20.98
CA VAL A 17 10.78 -3.72 -21.04
C VAL A 17 10.23 -2.93 -22.23
N GLU A 18 10.09 -3.55 -23.41
CA GLU A 18 9.60 -2.85 -24.62
C GLU A 18 8.14 -2.40 -24.51
N HIS A 19 7.33 -3.15 -23.77
CA HIS A 19 5.93 -2.80 -23.53
C HIS A 19 5.81 -1.78 -22.40
N ALA A 20 6.54 -1.98 -21.31
CA ALA A 20 6.62 -0.99 -20.22
C ALA A 20 7.08 0.37 -20.74
N GLU A 21 8.06 0.39 -21.64
CA GLU A 21 8.55 1.63 -22.24
C GLU A 21 7.45 2.42 -22.98
N ARG A 22 6.58 1.75 -23.73
CA ARG A 22 5.46 2.39 -24.43
C ARG A 22 4.39 2.91 -23.47
N ASP A 23 4.16 2.18 -22.38
CA ASP A 23 3.20 2.63 -21.37
C ASP A 23 3.73 3.84 -20.59
N LEU A 24 5.04 3.87 -20.31
CA LEU A 24 5.73 5.02 -19.71
C LEU A 24 5.73 6.24 -20.63
N GLU A 25 5.83 6.05 -21.96
CA GLU A 25 5.64 7.15 -22.93
C GLU A 25 4.23 7.74 -22.83
N ARG A 26 3.20 6.92 -22.66
CA ARG A 26 1.83 7.40 -22.46
C ARG A 26 1.69 8.21 -21.16
N PHE A 27 2.44 7.86 -20.11
CA PHE A 27 2.43 8.60 -18.85
C PHE A 27 3.10 9.97 -19.00
N ASP A 28 4.23 10.02 -19.69
CA ASP A 28 4.99 11.25 -19.95
C ASP A 28 4.16 12.19 -20.85
N GLU A 29 3.54 11.66 -21.91
CA GLU A 29 2.62 12.41 -22.78
C GLU A 29 1.37 12.93 -22.04
N ALA A 30 0.92 12.21 -21.01
CA ALA A 30 -0.16 12.64 -20.13
C ALA A 30 0.30 13.62 -19.05
N GLY A 31 1.60 13.93 -18.99
CA GLY A 31 2.18 14.87 -18.04
C GLY A 31 2.38 14.31 -16.64
N LEU A 32 2.31 12.99 -16.42
CA LEU A 32 2.68 12.41 -15.12
C LEU A 32 4.18 12.57 -14.87
N ASN A 33 4.58 12.65 -13.60
CA ASN A 33 5.99 12.81 -13.19
C ASN A 33 6.42 11.79 -12.11
N ALA A 34 5.55 10.87 -11.73
CA ALA A 34 5.91 9.70 -10.94
C ALA A 34 5.20 8.42 -11.39
N VAL A 35 5.75 7.26 -11.04
CA VAL A 35 5.16 5.95 -11.30
C VAL A 35 5.48 4.97 -10.17
N LEU A 36 4.49 4.18 -9.77
CA LEU A 36 4.66 3.07 -8.85
C LEU A 36 4.67 1.75 -9.59
N HIS A 37 5.80 1.05 -9.58
CA HIS A 37 5.88 -0.30 -10.13
C HIS A 37 5.55 -1.34 -9.06
N THR A 38 4.70 -2.30 -9.39
CA THR A 38 4.49 -3.42 -8.47
C THR A 38 5.71 -4.33 -8.42
N PHE A 39 6.10 -4.79 -7.22
CA PHE A 39 7.22 -5.72 -7.05
C PHE A 39 6.82 -6.89 -6.15
N SER A 40 6.11 -7.84 -6.77
CA SER A 40 5.58 -9.03 -6.10
C SER A 40 6.67 -10.06 -5.76
N GLU A 41 6.31 -11.12 -5.01
CA GLU A 41 7.22 -12.26 -4.77
C GLU A 41 7.70 -12.92 -6.07
N ARG A 42 6.86 -12.94 -7.11
CA ARG A 42 7.22 -13.45 -8.43
C ARG A 42 8.29 -12.56 -9.08
N ASP A 43 8.19 -11.25 -8.90
CA ASP A 43 9.14 -10.31 -9.47
C ASP A 43 10.49 -10.40 -8.75
N TYR A 44 10.45 -10.51 -7.43
CA TYR A 44 11.62 -10.79 -6.61
C TYR A 44 12.30 -12.12 -6.99
N GLU A 45 11.57 -13.19 -7.27
CA GLU A 45 12.19 -14.49 -7.60
C GLU A 45 12.73 -14.54 -9.04
N TYR A 46 12.01 -13.95 -10.01
CA TYR A 46 12.27 -14.21 -11.44
C TYR A 46 12.57 -12.99 -12.30
N TYR A 47 12.28 -11.77 -11.82
CA TYR A 47 12.30 -10.56 -12.66
C TYR A 47 13.12 -9.39 -12.09
N GLN A 48 13.97 -9.56 -11.06
CA GLN A 48 14.78 -8.47 -10.49
C GLN A 48 15.52 -7.63 -11.55
N GLY A 49 16.33 -8.25 -12.41
CA GLY A 49 17.05 -7.53 -13.47
C GLY A 49 16.15 -7.04 -14.61
N THR A 50 14.90 -7.51 -14.72
CA THR A 50 13.90 -6.90 -15.61
C THR A 50 13.29 -5.66 -14.97
N MET A 51 13.04 -5.68 -13.66
CA MET A 51 12.56 -4.55 -12.92
C MET A 51 13.59 -3.42 -12.87
N GLU A 52 14.87 -3.73 -12.65
CA GLU A 52 15.97 -2.75 -12.76
C GLU A 52 15.91 -1.98 -14.08
N ARG A 53 15.81 -2.68 -15.22
CA ARG A 53 15.68 -2.06 -16.54
C ARG A 53 14.39 -1.27 -16.75
N ILE A 54 13.29 -1.66 -16.09
CA ILE A 54 12.03 -0.92 -16.16
C ILE A 54 12.14 0.37 -15.34
N VAL A 55 12.74 0.32 -14.15
CA VAL A 55 13.04 1.49 -13.32
C VAL A 55 13.96 2.46 -14.05
N GLU A 56 15.05 1.96 -14.66
CA GLU A 56 15.92 2.78 -15.52
C GLU A 56 15.14 3.48 -16.65
N LYS A 57 14.17 2.79 -17.26
CA LYS A 57 13.33 3.36 -18.32
C LYS A 57 12.33 4.40 -17.82
N SER A 58 11.91 4.30 -16.57
CA SER A 58 11.13 5.35 -15.91
C SER A 58 12.02 6.57 -15.62
N HIS A 59 13.23 6.38 -15.10
CA HIS A 59 14.18 7.47 -14.87
C HIS A 59 14.62 8.19 -16.14
N ASP A 60 14.81 7.46 -17.26
CA ASP A 60 15.11 8.04 -18.58
C ASP A 60 14.08 9.11 -19.01
N ARG A 61 12.86 9.06 -18.45
CA ARG A 61 11.74 9.96 -18.71
C ARG A 61 11.50 10.98 -17.58
N GLY A 62 12.33 10.97 -16.54
CA GLY A 62 12.25 11.92 -15.43
C GLY A 62 11.19 11.58 -14.37
N PHE A 63 10.68 10.34 -14.34
CA PHE A 63 9.76 9.92 -13.29
C PHE A 63 10.48 9.74 -11.94
N THR A 64 9.85 10.16 -10.84
CA THR A 64 10.10 9.55 -9.52
C THR A 64 9.55 8.13 -9.52
N VAL A 65 10.34 7.15 -9.07
CA VAL A 65 9.98 5.74 -9.16
C VAL A 65 9.74 5.12 -7.78
N TYR A 66 8.53 4.64 -7.60
CA TYR A 66 8.08 3.90 -6.42
C TYR A 66 8.07 2.40 -6.70
N VAL A 67 8.32 1.58 -5.68
CA VAL A 67 8.08 0.13 -5.72
C VAL A 67 7.31 -0.33 -4.49
N ASN A 68 6.30 -1.19 -4.67
CA ASN A 68 5.51 -1.73 -3.55
C ASN A 68 5.60 -3.26 -3.43
N PRO A 69 5.40 -3.83 -2.22
CA PRO A 69 5.40 -5.26 -1.95
C PRO A 69 4.07 -5.93 -2.34
N TRP A 70 3.62 -5.71 -3.58
CA TRP A 70 2.29 -6.12 -4.08
C TRP A 70 1.97 -7.59 -3.77
N GLY A 71 1.02 -7.81 -2.85
CA GLY A 71 0.55 -9.13 -2.37
C GLY A 71 1.57 -9.96 -1.58
N VAL A 72 2.74 -9.42 -1.22
CA VAL A 72 3.80 -10.14 -0.50
C VAL A 72 3.29 -10.62 0.86
N GLY A 73 3.43 -11.92 1.13
CA GLY A 73 2.98 -12.53 2.37
C GLY A 73 1.48 -12.45 2.65
N ARG A 74 0.66 -11.88 1.74
CA ARG A 74 -0.75 -11.51 1.98
C ARG A 74 -0.94 -10.63 3.21
N VAL A 75 -0.03 -9.67 3.41
CA VAL A 75 -0.10 -8.67 4.50
C VAL A 75 0.17 -7.25 4.00
N PHE A 76 0.14 -7.06 2.68
CA PHE A 76 0.24 -5.80 1.97
C PHE A 76 -0.80 -5.81 0.85
N GLY A 77 -1.19 -4.63 0.39
CA GLY A 77 -2.15 -4.43 -0.69
C GLY A 77 -1.82 -5.24 -1.95
N GLY A 78 -2.86 -5.75 -2.64
CA GLY A 78 -2.73 -6.28 -3.99
C GLY A 78 -3.31 -7.65 -4.34
N GLU A 79 -3.45 -7.86 -5.65
CA GLU A 79 -4.05 -9.04 -6.27
C GLU A 79 -3.04 -10.19 -6.50
N ALA A 80 -1.75 -9.92 -6.34
CA ALA A 80 -0.71 -10.92 -6.53
C ALA A 80 -0.84 -12.08 -5.51
N VAL A 81 -0.49 -13.28 -5.97
CA VAL A 81 -0.47 -14.47 -5.11
C VAL A 81 0.86 -14.52 -4.36
N SER A 82 0.80 -14.85 -3.06
CA SER A 82 1.98 -15.16 -2.26
C SER A 82 2.32 -16.67 -2.34
N GLU A 83 3.47 -16.99 -2.91
CA GLU A 83 4.05 -18.33 -2.86
C GLU A 83 4.70 -18.59 -1.49
N PHE A 84 5.20 -17.54 -0.82
CA PHE A 84 5.81 -17.61 0.50
C PHE A 84 4.91 -18.33 1.49
N ILE A 85 3.66 -17.88 1.66
CA ILE A 85 2.73 -18.52 2.60
C ILE A 85 2.43 -19.96 2.16
N GLY A 86 2.41 -20.26 0.86
CA GLY A 86 2.24 -21.61 0.33
C GLY A 86 3.37 -22.56 0.72
N ARG A 87 4.62 -22.07 0.68
CA ARG A 87 5.85 -22.83 1.00
C ARG A 87 6.24 -22.80 2.48
N ARG A 88 5.71 -21.86 3.26
CA ARG A 88 6.06 -21.61 4.67
C ARG A 88 4.80 -21.51 5.52
N ALA A 89 4.10 -22.64 5.64
CA ALA A 89 2.93 -22.73 6.51
C ALA A 89 3.28 -22.46 7.99
N ASP A 90 4.51 -22.73 8.39
CA ASP A 90 5.10 -22.42 9.70
C ASP A 90 5.32 -20.91 9.93
N ALA A 91 5.31 -20.10 8.87
CA ALA A 91 5.46 -18.65 8.95
C ALA A 91 4.13 -17.88 8.86
N ARG A 92 3.00 -18.60 8.82
CA ARG A 92 1.66 -18.01 8.74
C ARG A 92 1.20 -17.48 10.09
N GLN A 93 0.27 -16.53 10.03
CA GLN A 93 -0.53 -16.14 11.18
C GLN A 93 -1.42 -17.31 11.61
N VAL A 94 -1.74 -17.34 12.91
CA VAL A 94 -2.56 -18.37 13.54
C VAL A 94 -3.68 -17.65 14.29
N LEU A 95 -4.91 -18.11 14.13
CA LEU A 95 -6.06 -17.61 14.90
C LEU A 95 -5.91 -17.98 16.37
N SER A 96 -6.53 -17.22 17.26
CA SER A 96 -6.59 -17.55 18.69
C SER A 96 -7.24 -18.91 18.98
N THR A 97 -7.99 -19.46 18.03
CA THR A 97 -8.56 -20.83 18.06
C THR A 97 -7.57 -21.93 17.62
N GLY A 98 -6.42 -21.55 17.06
CA GLY A 98 -5.30 -22.44 16.74
C GLY A 98 -5.13 -22.76 15.25
N GLU A 99 -6.07 -22.36 14.37
CA GLU A 99 -5.98 -22.58 12.94
C GLU A 99 -5.04 -21.58 12.25
N GLY A 100 -4.21 -22.06 11.31
CA GLY A 100 -3.38 -21.19 10.48
C GLY A 100 -4.19 -20.53 9.35
N VAL A 101 -3.93 -19.26 9.09
CA VAL A 101 -4.61 -18.47 8.04
C VAL A 101 -3.64 -18.12 6.90
N PRO A 102 -4.13 -17.80 5.68
CA PRO A 102 -3.27 -17.55 4.52
C PRO A 102 -2.64 -16.15 4.52
N ALA A 103 -2.02 -15.74 5.62
CA ALA A 103 -1.26 -14.49 5.77
C ALA A 103 0.01 -14.75 6.58
N ALA A 104 1.10 -14.06 6.27
CA ALA A 104 2.38 -14.20 6.97
C ALA A 104 2.37 -13.45 8.32
N CYS A 105 3.15 -13.91 9.29
CA CYS A 105 3.23 -13.27 10.61
C CYS A 105 4.41 -12.30 10.71
N PHE A 106 4.15 -11.03 11.06
CA PHE A 106 5.16 -9.98 11.24
C PHE A 106 6.21 -10.28 12.31
N SER A 107 5.88 -11.08 13.34
CA SER A 107 6.83 -11.49 14.38
C SER A 107 7.65 -12.73 13.99
N ASN A 108 7.31 -13.43 12.90
CA ASN A 108 8.00 -14.65 12.52
C ASN A 108 9.36 -14.33 11.86
N PRO A 109 10.50 -14.81 12.41
CA PRO A 109 11.84 -14.53 11.88
C PRO A 109 12.07 -15.01 10.44
N THR A 110 11.34 -16.03 9.98
CA THR A 110 11.42 -16.48 8.58
C THR A 110 10.78 -15.48 7.64
N PHE A 111 9.64 -14.89 8.03
CA PHE A 111 9.02 -13.83 7.25
C PHE A 111 9.83 -12.53 7.31
N ARG A 112 10.27 -12.08 8.51
CA ARG A 112 11.15 -10.90 8.62
C ARG A 112 12.40 -11.01 7.74
N ARG A 113 13.07 -12.18 7.75
CA ARG A 113 14.22 -12.41 6.86
C ARG A 113 13.85 -12.36 5.38
N PHE A 114 12.69 -12.88 5.00
CA PHE A 114 12.21 -12.82 3.63
C PHE A 114 11.99 -11.36 3.20
N VAL A 115 11.26 -10.57 4.00
CA VAL A 115 10.99 -9.16 3.67
C VAL A 115 12.29 -8.36 3.64
N ARG A 116 13.24 -8.52 4.59
CA ARG A 116 14.55 -7.86 4.50
C ARG A 116 15.29 -8.10 3.18
N ASN A 117 15.22 -9.32 2.65
CA ASN A 117 15.85 -9.65 1.38
C ASN A 117 15.06 -9.05 0.20
N TRP A 118 13.74 -9.07 0.28
CA TRP A 118 12.87 -8.39 -0.67
C TRP A 118 13.15 -6.88 -0.70
N THR A 119 13.24 -6.22 0.46
CA THR A 119 13.54 -4.78 0.61
C THR A 119 14.86 -4.42 -0.04
N LYS A 120 15.91 -5.21 0.20
CA LYS A 120 17.21 -5.01 -0.46
C LYS A 120 17.10 -5.09 -1.97
N ALA A 121 16.44 -6.14 -2.47
CA ALA A 121 16.25 -6.31 -3.91
C ALA A 121 15.38 -5.19 -4.51
N ALA A 122 14.38 -4.69 -3.78
CA ALA A 122 13.53 -3.58 -4.20
C ALA A 122 14.36 -2.30 -4.37
N VAL A 123 15.19 -1.94 -3.39
CA VAL A 123 16.10 -0.78 -3.50
C VAL A 123 17.17 -1.01 -4.57
N GLU A 124 17.69 -2.23 -4.70
CA GLU A 124 18.67 -2.60 -5.74
C GLU A 124 18.11 -2.51 -7.17
N THR A 125 16.78 -2.44 -7.37
CA THR A 125 16.21 -2.10 -8.69
C THR A 125 16.50 -0.66 -9.12
N GLY A 126 16.94 0.19 -8.19
CA GLY A 126 17.17 1.63 -8.40
C GLY A 126 15.97 2.50 -8.03
N ALA A 127 14.90 1.95 -7.44
CA ALA A 127 13.73 2.73 -7.06
C ALA A 127 14.07 3.83 -6.06
N ASP A 128 13.41 4.99 -6.19
CA ASP A 128 13.60 6.15 -5.32
C ASP A 128 12.85 5.99 -3.99
N VAL A 129 11.69 5.33 -4.03
CA VAL A 129 10.80 5.15 -2.88
C VAL A 129 10.34 3.70 -2.76
N VAL A 130 10.43 3.13 -1.56
CA VAL A 130 9.72 1.89 -1.21
C VAL A 130 8.39 2.27 -0.56
N PHE A 131 7.30 1.85 -1.21
CA PHE A 131 5.93 2.14 -0.81
C PHE A 131 5.34 0.93 -0.07
N TRP A 132 5.22 1.04 1.24
CA TRP A 132 4.61 0.04 2.11
C TRP A 132 3.09 0.16 2.04
N ASP A 133 2.53 -0.64 1.13
CA ASP A 133 1.13 -0.60 0.73
C ASP A 133 0.22 -1.35 1.71
N GLU A 134 -0.58 -0.61 2.48
CA GLU A 134 -1.60 -1.13 3.39
C GLU A 134 -1.10 -2.28 4.28
N PRO A 135 -0.05 -2.12 5.12
CA PRO A 135 0.41 -3.20 5.99
C PRO A 135 -0.70 -3.61 6.99
N HIS A 136 -1.17 -4.86 6.90
CA HIS A 136 -2.34 -5.34 7.68
C HIS A 136 -2.16 -6.74 8.29
N TRP A 137 -2.89 -6.99 9.39
CA TRP A 137 -3.09 -8.34 9.92
C TRP A 137 -4.09 -9.12 9.04
N PHE A 138 -4.28 -10.42 9.27
CA PHE A 138 -5.22 -11.17 8.43
C PHE A 138 -6.65 -10.62 8.52
N ILE A 139 -7.17 -10.13 7.39
CA ILE A 139 -8.56 -9.64 7.24
C ILE A 139 -9.41 -10.77 6.65
N ALA A 140 -10.34 -11.30 7.45
CA ALA A 140 -11.15 -12.47 7.10
C ALA A 140 -12.05 -12.25 5.87
N ASP A 141 -12.69 -11.06 5.81
CA ASP A 141 -13.60 -10.68 4.73
C ASP A 141 -12.93 -10.65 3.36
N TRP A 142 -11.66 -10.24 3.31
CA TRP A 142 -10.88 -10.17 2.06
C TRP A 142 -10.45 -11.55 1.56
N ALA A 143 -10.34 -12.53 2.48
CA ALA A 143 -9.95 -13.89 2.16
C ALA A 143 -11.13 -14.81 1.83
N ASP A 144 -12.38 -14.34 1.94
CA ASP A 144 -13.60 -15.16 1.85
C ASP A 144 -13.55 -16.37 2.83
N ILE A 145 -13.03 -16.12 4.04
CA ILE A 145 -12.90 -17.13 5.10
C ILE A 145 -13.75 -16.69 6.30
N SER A 146 -14.70 -17.53 6.70
CA SER A 146 -15.45 -17.31 7.94
C SER A 146 -14.60 -17.68 9.16
N VAL A 147 -14.43 -16.73 10.07
CA VAL A 147 -13.78 -16.92 11.37
C VAL A 147 -14.80 -16.71 12.50
N PRO A 148 -14.62 -17.35 13.68
CA PRO A 148 -15.44 -17.05 14.86
C PRO A 148 -15.35 -15.56 15.24
N GLU A 149 -16.45 -14.97 15.73
CA GLU A 149 -16.54 -13.51 16.02
C GLU A 149 -15.46 -13.00 16.99
N THR A 150 -14.96 -13.83 17.90
CA THR A 150 -13.91 -13.46 18.85
C THR A 150 -12.54 -14.00 18.47
N ALA A 151 -12.41 -14.69 17.34
CA ALA A 151 -11.13 -15.18 16.86
C ALA A 151 -10.34 -14.02 16.25
N TRP A 152 -9.07 -13.94 16.61
CA TRP A 152 -8.18 -12.88 16.12
C TRP A 152 -6.79 -13.46 15.83
N THR A 153 -6.05 -12.78 14.96
CA THR A 153 -4.66 -13.11 14.64
C THR A 153 -3.72 -12.05 15.18
N CYS A 154 -2.51 -12.36 15.64
CA CYS A 154 -1.82 -13.64 15.49
C CYS A 154 -1.49 -14.29 16.84
N HIS A 155 -1.86 -15.58 16.98
CA HIS A 155 -1.60 -16.45 18.12
C HIS A 155 -0.49 -17.48 17.86
N CYS A 156 0.38 -17.26 16.88
CA CYS A 156 1.48 -18.18 16.60
C CYS A 156 2.50 -18.18 17.76
N GLU A 157 3.37 -19.19 17.82
CA GLU A 157 4.36 -19.31 18.89
C GLU A 157 5.34 -18.12 19.00
N HIS A 158 5.58 -17.39 17.90
CA HIS A 158 6.40 -16.19 17.93
C HIS A 158 5.67 -15.01 18.58
N CYS A 159 4.40 -14.79 18.25
CA CYS A 159 3.57 -13.77 18.89
C CYS A 159 3.33 -14.08 20.37
N GLN A 160 3.10 -15.34 20.73
CA GLN A 160 2.96 -15.73 22.14
C GLN A 160 4.23 -15.41 22.96
N ARG A 161 5.41 -15.72 22.42
CA ARG A 161 6.70 -15.41 23.06
C ARG A 161 6.96 -13.90 23.14
N ALA A 162 6.66 -13.16 22.08
CA ALA A 162 6.83 -11.71 22.04
C ALA A 162 5.91 -11.02 23.07
N PHE A 163 4.65 -11.42 23.13
CA PHE A 163 3.70 -10.91 24.11
C PHE A 163 4.14 -11.21 25.55
N GLU A 164 4.56 -12.45 25.85
CA GLU A 164 5.06 -12.81 27.18
C GLU A 164 6.33 -12.02 27.56
N ALA A 165 7.21 -11.74 26.60
CA ALA A 165 8.39 -10.91 26.84
C ALA A 165 8.02 -9.45 27.15
N GLN A 166 6.99 -8.90 26.49
CA GLN A 166 6.57 -7.51 26.66
C GLN A 166 5.73 -7.29 27.93
N TYR A 167 4.78 -8.19 28.22
CA TYR A 167 3.80 -8.01 29.29
C TYR A 167 4.01 -8.93 30.51
N GLY A 168 4.86 -9.95 30.41
CA GLY A 168 5.12 -10.89 31.50
C GLY A 168 3.99 -11.89 31.77
N GLU A 169 3.05 -12.04 30.83
CA GLU A 169 1.91 -12.96 30.94
C GLU A 169 1.61 -13.65 29.60
N SER A 170 0.80 -14.71 29.63
CA SER A 170 0.44 -15.47 28.43
C SER A 170 -0.50 -14.69 27.52
N LEU A 171 -0.32 -14.79 26.21
CA LEU A 171 -1.18 -14.15 25.22
C LEU A 171 -2.66 -14.60 25.35
N PRO A 172 -3.61 -13.69 25.63
CA PRO A 172 -5.03 -14.01 25.79
C PRO A 172 -5.67 -14.62 24.53
N THR A 173 -6.61 -15.54 24.70
CA THR A 173 -7.38 -16.12 23.57
C THR A 173 -8.45 -15.16 23.06
N ASP A 174 -9.12 -14.45 23.97
CA ASP A 174 -10.10 -13.42 23.62
C ASP A 174 -9.40 -12.07 23.38
N PRO A 175 -9.89 -11.24 22.44
CA PRO A 175 -9.32 -9.93 22.18
C PRO A 175 -9.53 -9.00 23.36
N THR A 176 -8.51 -8.21 23.66
CA THR A 176 -8.49 -7.19 24.73
C THR A 176 -7.76 -5.94 24.22
N PRO A 177 -7.95 -4.76 24.84
CA PRO A 177 -7.17 -3.58 24.47
C PRO A 177 -5.64 -3.78 24.51
N GLN A 178 -5.16 -4.71 25.34
CA GLN A 178 -3.74 -5.06 25.41
C GLN A 178 -3.28 -5.93 24.24
N THR A 179 -4.13 -6.82 23.73
CA THR A 179 -3.81 -7.57 22.50
C THR A 179 -3.86 -6.68 21.26
N ASP A 180 -4.70 -5.64 21.29
CA ASP A 180 -4.76 -4.63 20.23
C ASP A 180 -3.49 -3.80 20.21
N ALA A 181 -3.09 -3.23 21.36
CA ALA A 181 -1.83 -2.50 21.49
C ALA A 181 -0.62 -3.36 21.08
N PHE A 182 -0.58 -4.63 21.50
CA PHE A 182 0.48 -5.56 21.08
C PHE A 182 0.58 -5.72 19.56
N ARG A 183 -0.56 -5.80 18.86
CA ARG A 183 -0.58 -5.94 17.40
C ARG A 183 -0.09 -4.68 16.71
N GLU A 184 -0.46 -3.52 17.22
CA GLU A 184 0.05 -2.24 16.71
C GLU A 184 1.55 -2.11 16.93
N ASP A 185 2.03 -2.37 18.15
CA ASP A 185 3.45 -2.35 18.48
C ASP A 185 4.25 -3.27 17.56
N MET A 186 3.76 -4.49 17.34
CA MET A 186 4.42 -5.47 16.47
C MET A 186 4.47 -5.05 15.00
N LEU A 187 3.44 -4.35 14.51
CA LEU A 187 3.39 -3.83 13.15
C LEU A 187 4.31 -2.61 13.00
N LEU A 188 4.30 -1.69 13.97
CA LEU A 188 5.20 -0.55 14.03
C LEU A 188 6.67 -0.99 14.10
N GLU A 189 7.01 -1.95 14.95
CA GLU A 189 8.37 -2.52 15.02
C GLU A 189 8.80 -3.16 13.70
N PHE A 190 7.87 -3.78 12.98
CA PHE A 190 8.16 -4.35 11.67
C PHE A 190 8.41 -3.26 10.63
N LEU A 191 7.56 -2.24 10.59
CA LEU A 191 7.71 -1.10 9.68
C LEU A 191 9.00 -0.34 9.97
N ASP A 192 9.27 -0.01 11.24
CA ASP A 192 10.51 0.64 11.69
C ASP A 192 11.75 -0.11 11.20
N GLU A 193 11.80 -1.43 11.41
CA GLU A 193 12.90 -2.28 10.94
C GLU A 193 13.07 -2.25 9.41
N MET A 194 11.97 -2.26 8.66
CA MET A 194 12.02 -2.24 7.19
C MET A 194 12.38 -0.85 6.66
N MET A 195 11.84 0.20 7.27
CA MET A 195 12.09 1.59 6.88
C MET A 195 13.52 2.02 7.20
N GLU A 196 14.06 1.62 8.36
CA GLU A 196 15.48 1.81 8.70
C GLU A 196 16.38 1.17 7.63
N LEU A 197 16.03 -0.03 7.17
CA LEU A 197 16.79 -0.73 6.12
C LEU A 197 16.72 0.02 4.78
N VAL A 198 15.54 0.50 4.36
CA VAL A 198 15.39 1.31 3.13
C VAL A 198 16.22 2.58 3.21
N HIS A 199 16.11 3.32 4.32
CA HIS A 199 16.87 4.54 4.57
C HIS A 199 18.38 4.27 4.53
N GLY A 200 18.84 3.21 5.20
CA GLY A 200 20.25 2.82 5.21
C GLY A 200 20.81 2.38 3.84
N LEU A 201 19.93 2.00 2.90
CA LEU A 201 20.29 1.69 1.51
C LEU A 201 20.18 2.92 0.58
N GLY A 202 19.67 4.04 1.07
CA GLY A 202 19.65 5.33 0.37
C GLY A 202 18.37 5.62 -0.44
N ALA A 203 17.29 4.88 -0.19
CA ALA A 203 15.96 5.16 -0.75
C ALA A 203 15.03 5.76 0.32
N ARG A 204 13.91 6.33 -0.11
CA ARG A 204 12.88 6.92 0.76
C ARG A 204 11.80 5.89 1.11
N ASN A 205 11.08 6.12 2.20
CA ASN A 205 9.92 5.32 2.61
C ASN A 205 8.62 6.10 2.42
N ALA A 206 7.66 5.45 1.78
CA ALA A 206 6.26 5.83 1.82
C ALA A 206 5.46 4.74 2.53
N VAL A 207 4.51 5.11 3.39
CA VAL A 207 3.59 4.13 4.01
C VAL A 207 2.16 4.57 3.76
N CYS A 208 1.36 3.68 3.18
CA CYS A 208 -0.06 3.89 2.95
C CYS A 208 -0.86 3.10 3.97
N LEU A 209 -1.66 3.79 4.76
CA LEU A 209 -2.61 3.16 5.67
C LEU A 209 -3.99 3.16 5.03
N LEU A 210 -4.73 2.06 5.21
CA LEU A 210 -6.15 2.00 4.89
C LEU A 210 -6.89 3.13 5.62
N PRO A 211 -7.91 3.77 5.02
CA PRO A 211 -8.72 4.84 5.64
C PRO A 211 -9.65 4.28 6.73
N ARG A 212 -9.04 3.74 7.78
CA ARG A 212 -9.63 3.20 9.00
C ARG A 212 -8.61 3.34 10.13
N GLU A 213 -9.11 3.71 11.31
CA GLU A 213 -8.31 3.76 12.54
C GLU A 213 -8.66 2.55 13.41
N ASP A 214 -8.30 1.34 12.96
CA ASP A 214 -8.49 0.12 13.74
C ASP A 214 -7.32 -0.88 13.59
N THR A 215 -7.15 -1.72 14.61
CA THR A 215 -5.99 -2.62 14.75
C THR A 215 -6.08 -3.87 13.88
N GLU A 216 -7.24 -4.15 13.28
CA GLU A 216 -7.41 -5.25 12.35
C GLU A 216 -6.91 -4.86 10.95
N HIS A 217 -7.18 -3.61 10.55
CA HIS A 217 -6.81 -3.06 9.24
C HIS A 217 -5.46 -2.32 9.24
N GLY A 218 -4.75 -2.30 10.37
CA GLY A 218 -3.42 -1.70 10.47
C GLY A 218 -3.21 -1.02 11.81
N LEU A 219 -3.07 0.30 11.79
CA LEU A 219 -2.80 1.15 12.95
C LEU A 219 -4.02 2.02 13.26
N SER A 220 -4.45 2.05 14.52
CA SER A 220 -5.47 3.01 14.98
C SER A 220 -4.88 4.39 15.28
N ASP A 221 -3.63 4.45 15.73
CA ASP A 221 -2.90 5.71 15.93
C ASP A 221 -1.92 5.98 14.78
N TRP A 222 -2.34 6.84 13.85
CA TRP A 222 -1.53 7.26 12.71
C TRP A 222 -0.39 8.20 13.10
N GLU A 223 -0.51 8.90 14.23
CA GLU A 223 0.52 9.86 14.71
C GLU A 223 1.82 9.12 15.04
N SER A 224 1.71 7.94 15.66
CA SER A 224 2.86 7.07 15.96
C SER A 224 3.69 6.70 14.72
N LEU A 225 3.04 6.51 13.56
CA LEU A 225 3.72 6.26 12.30
C LEU A 225 4.26 7.56 11.68
N ALA A 226 3.45 8.62 11.66
CA ALA A 226 3.85 9.91 11.11
C ALA A 226 5.09 10.49 11.83
N ALA A 227 5.24 10.21 13.12
CA ALA A 227 6.39 10.61 13.94
C ALA A 227 7.65 9.74 13.75
N ASN A 228 7.61 8.66 12.96
CA ASN A 228 8.74 7.77 12.77
C ASN A 228 9.87 8.45 11.98
N GLU A 229 11.11 8.38 12.47
CA GLU A 229 12.25 9.10 11.87
C GLU A 229 12.68 8.60 10.48
N PHE A 230 12.23 7.41 10.08
CA PHE A 230 12.53 6.82 8.78
C PHE A 230 11.39 6.95 7.76
N LEU A 231 10.27 7.58 8.14
CA LEU A 231 9.17 7.86 7.23
C LEU A 231 9.46 9.15 6.44
N ASP A 232 9.32 9.09 5.12
CA ASP A 232 9.48 10.26 4.25
C ASP A 232 8.14 10.76 3.69
N ILE A 233 7.18 9.84 3.47
CA ILE A 233 5.89 10.13 2.83
C ILE A 233 4.78 9.40 3.55
N PHE A 234 3.81 10.14 4.07
CA PHE A 234 2.62 9.61 4.71
C PHE A 234 1.45 9.59 3.72
N ALA A 235 0.86 8.41 3.51
CA ALA A 235 -0.16 8.19 2.50
C ALA A 235 -1.43 7.51 3.06
N THR A 236 -2.55 7.74 2.37
CA THR A 236 -3.76 6.91 2.51
C THR A 236 -4.52 6.86 1.18
N ASP A 237 -5.45 5.92 1.09
CA ASP A 237 -6.23 5.59 -0.10
C ASP A 237 -7.75 5.65 0.16
N PRO A 238 -8.34 6.85 0.19
CA PRO A 238 -9.76 7.04 0.47
C PRO A 238 -10.66 6.63 -0.72
N TYR A 239 -10.67 5.33 -1.05
CA TYR A 239 -11.44 4.73 -2.15
C TYR A 239 -12.94 4.72 -1.85
N TRP A 240 -13.61 5.84 -2.18
CA TRP A 240 -15.00 6.11 -1.81
C TRP A 240 -16.02 5.06 -2.29
N ALA A 241 -15.73 4.31 -3.36
CA ALA A 241 -16.64 3.26 -3.85
C ALA A 241 -16.29 1.88 -3.27
N ALA A 242 -15.06 1.68 -2.78
CA ALA A 242 -14.63 0.43 -2.17
C ALA A 242 -14.99 0.31 -0.69
N PHE A 243 -15.07 1.45 0.03
CA PHE A 243 -15.37 1.46 1.46
C PHE A 243 -16.87 1.68 1.75
N PRO A 244 -17.58 0.70 2.37
CA PRO A 244 -19.03 0.81 2.62
C PRO A 244 -19.45 1.96 3.55
N HIS A 245 -18.51 2.49 4.33
CA HIS A 245 -18.74 3.60 5.27
C HIS A 245 -18.42 4.96 4.64
N ALA A 246 -17.90 5.00 3.41
CA ALA A 246 -17.58 6.23 2.72
C ALA A 246 -18.84 7.09 2.51
N THR A 247 -18.69 8.39 2.71
CA THR A 247 -19.80 9.36 2.63
C THR A 247 -19.94 10.01 1.25
N GLY A 248 -19.06 9.67 0.31
CA GLY A 248 -19.01 10.20 -1.05
C GLY A 248 -17.59 10.63 -1.44
N PRO A 249 -17.32 10.91 -2.74
CA PRO A 249 -16.00 11.28 -3.21
C PRO A 249 -15.47 12.57 -2.58
N GLU A 250 -16.29 13.62 -2.43
CA GLU A 250 -15.85 14.90 -1.85
C GLU A 250 -15.60 14.77 -0.33
N SER A 251 -16.59 14.28 0.42
CA SER A 251 -16.52 14.27 1.88
C SER A 251 -15.53 13.24 2.43
N PHE A 252 -15.50 12.03 1.86
CA PHE A 252 -14.60 10.97 2.33
C PHE A 252 -13.15 11.27 1.95
N VAL A 253 -12.89 11.68 0.70
CA VAL A 253 -11.53 12.03 0.27
C VAL A 253 -11.05 13.29 0.98
N GLY A 254 -11.92 14.29 1.16
CA GLY A 254 -11.59 15.53 1.87
C GLY A 254 -11.19 15.28 3.33
N GLU A 255 -11.95 14.46 4.07
CA GLU A 255 -11.64 14.11 5.46
C GLU A 255 -10.24 13.47 5.60
N TYR A 256 -9.93 12.48 4.77
CA TYR A 256 -8.62 11.82 4.81
C TYR A 256 -7.49 12.67 4.23
N THR A 257 -7.78 13.55 3.28
CA THR A 257 -6.82 14.54 2.78
C THR A 257 -6.43 15.51 3.89
N ASP A 258 -7.40 16.09 4.58
CA ASP A 258 -7.16 17.00 5.72
C ASP A 258 -6.34 16.30 6.81
N ARG A 259 -6.64 15.02 7.09
CA ARG A 259 -5.93 14.22 8.09
C ARG A 259 -4.48 13.99 7.71
N VAL A 260 -4.21 13.52 6.48
CA VAL A 260 -2.87 13.27 5.97
C VAL A 260 -2.05 14.55 5.93
N VAL A 261 -2.59 15.64 5.36
CA VAL A 261 -1.89 16.93 5.28
C VAL A 261 -1.60 17.49 6.67
N SER A 262 -2.51 17.35 7.63
CA SER A 262 -2.28 17.82 9.00
C SER A 262 -1.13 17.06 9.68
N LEU A 263 -1.12 15.73 9.61
CA LEU A 263 -0.05 14.91 10.18
C LEU A 263 1.30 15.13 9.48
N ALA A 264 1.27 15.21 8.16
CA ALA A 264 2.45 15.50 7.34
C ALA A 264 3.12 16.83 7.75
N ASN A 265 2.33 17.90 7.87
CA ASN A 265 2.83 19.21 8.33
C ASN A 265 3.32 19.20 9.79
N GLU A 266 2.69 18.43 10.67
CA GLU A 266 3.10 18.33 12.07
C GLU A 266 4.44 17.62 12.24
N HIS A 267 4.70 16.59 11.41
CA HIS A 267 5.89 15.74 11.51
C HIS A 267 6.95 15.99 10.44
N ASP A 268 6.76 16.97 9.55
CA ASP A 268 7.70 17.35 8.49
C ASP A 268 8.00 16.20 7.50
N VAL A 269 6.94 15.49 7.09
CA VAL A 269 6.96 14.44 6.06
C VAL A 269 6.06 14.86 4.88
N ASP A 270 6.26 14.28 3.69
CA ASP A 270 5.41 14.58 2.53
C ASP A 270 4.04 13.91 2.66
N SER A 271 3.01 14.55 2.11
CA SER A 271 1.63 14.05 2.06
C SER A 271 1.28 13.41 0.72
N GLN A 272 0.59 12.27 0.75
CA GLN A 272 0.15 11.56 -0.47
C GLN A 272 -1.29 11.03 -0.37
N ILE A 273 -2.06 11.20 -1.45
CA ILE A 273 -3.42 10.63 -1.57
C ILE A 273 -3.55 9.78 -2.83
N TRP A 274 -4.19 8.62 -2.67
CA TRP A 274 -4.51 7.69 -3.76
C TRP A 274 -5.98 7.74 -4.18
N ILE A 275 -6.20 7.92 -5.47
CA ILE A 275 -7.51 7.98 -6.13
C ILE A 275 -7.88 6.61 -6.69
N GLN A 276 -9.13 6.20 -6.49
CA GLN A 276 -9.65 4.92 -6.96
C GLN A 276 -9.75 4.89 -8.49
N GLY A 277 -9.00 3.99 -9.13
CA GLY A 277 -9.06 3.70 -10.57
C GLY A 277 -9.51 2.28 -10.91
N PHE A 278 -10.23 1.62 -10.00
CA PHE A 278 -10.61 0.21 -10.10
C PHE A 278 -12.05 -0.05 -9.63
N ARG A 279 -12.71 -1.09 -10.18
CA ARG A 279 -14.09 -1.52 -9.86
C ARG A 279 -15.12 -0.39 -9.89
N LEU A 280 -14.96 0.53 -10.83
CA LEU A 280 -15.92 1.62 -11.07
C LEU A 280 -16.83 1.26 -12.26
N ASP A 281 -18.12 1.53 -12.12
CA ASP A 281 -19.09 1.38 -13.20
C ASP A 281 -18.95 2.51 -14.25
N ASP A 282 -19.67 2.37 -15.37
CA ASP A 282 -19.65 3.30 -16.50
C ASP A 282 -20.69 4.44 -16.38
N GLU A 283 -21.33 4.59 -15.22
CA GLU A 283 -22.32 5.64 -15.01
C GLU A 283 -21.65 7.02 -15.01
N PRO A 284 -22.24 8.04 -15.66
CA PRO A 284 -21.67 9.38 -15.70
C PRO A 284 -21.37 9.98 -14.32
N SER A 285 -22.16 9.65 -13.30
CA SER A 285 -21.91 10.08 -11.92
C SER A 285 -20.64 9.51 -11.32
N THR A 286 -20.24 8.31 -11.72
CA THR A 286 -19.03 7.64 -11.25
C THR A 286 -17.79 8.26 -11.87
N ILE A 287 -17.86 8.61 -13.17
CA ILE A 287 -16.79 9.34 -13.84
C ILE A 287 -16.60 10.73 -13.24
N GLU A 288 -17.69 11.45 -12.95
CA GLU A 288 -17.61 12.73 -12.24
C GLU A 288 -17.09 12.56 -10.80
N ALA A 289 -17.40 11.44 -10.12
CA ALA A 289 -16.86 11.16 -8.79
C ALA A 289 -15.33 11.04 -8.79
N VAL A 290 -14.71 10.47 -9.85
CA VAL A 290 -13.25 10.43 -10.01
C VAL A 290 -12.66 11.84 -10.09
N LYS A 291 -13.31 12.73 -10.85
CA LYS A 291 -12.90 14.15 -10.94
C LYS A 291 -13.01 14.83 -9.59
N THR A 292 -14.18 14.72 -8.94
CA THR A 292 -14.42 15.31 -7.61
C THR A 292 -13.40 14.82 -6.59
N ALA A 293 -13.10 13.52 -6.53
CA ALA A 293 -12.10 12.96 -5.63
C ALA A 293 -10.69 13.54 -5.91
N THR A 294 -10.32 13.63 -7.18
CA THR A 294 -9.01 14.16 -7.59
C THR A 294 -8.89 15.66 -7.30
N GLU A 295 -9.91 16.46 -7.63
CA GLU A 295 -9.98 17.89 -7.30
C GLU A 295 -9.89 18.10 -5.79
N THR A 296 -10.63 17.31 -5.01
CA THR A 296 -10.63 17.39 -3.54
C THR A 296 -9.23 17.17 -2.97
N ALA A 297 -8.51 16.14 -3.42
CA ALA A 297 -7.15 15.87 -2.97
C ALA A 297 -6.18 17.02 -3.34
N VAL A 298 -6.24 17.48 -4.59
CA VAL A 298 -5.37 18.55 -5.10
C VAL A 298 -5.63 19.89 -4.41
N GLU A 299 -6.90 20.27 -4.22
CA GLU A 299 -7.28 21.51 -3.53
C GLU A 299 -7.01 21.45 -2.02
N GLY A 300 -6.99 20.24 -1.44
CA GLY A 300 -6.58 19.98 -0.06
C GLY A 300 -5.09 20.21 0.20
N GLY A 301 -4.29 20.38 -0.85
CA GLY A 301 -2.89 20.80 -0.73
C GLY A 301 -1.91 19.67 -0.42
N VAL A 302 -2.18 18.46 -0.90
CA VAL A 302 -1.24 17.34 -0.84
C VAL A 302 0.03 17.62 -1.66
N ASP A 303 1.15 17.01 -1.25
CA ASP A 303 2.41 17.07 -1.99
C ASP A 303 2.41 16.14 -3.21
N SER A 304 1.64 15.04 -3.13
CA SER A 304 1.51 14.08 -4.22
C SER A 304 0.11 13.46 -4.33
N VAL A 305 -0.33 13.21 -5.57
CA VAL A 305 -1.61 12.55 -5.87
C VAL A 305 -1.42 11.41 -6.87
N PHE A 306 -1.80 10.20 -6.49
CA PHE A 306 -1.64 9.02 -7.33
C PHE A 306 -3.00 8.40 -7.66
N MET A 307 -3.11 7.72 -8.80
CA MET A 307 -4.24 6.83 -9.08
C MET A 307 -3.81 5.37 -8.93
N TRP A 308 -4.56 4.59 -8.15
CA TRP A 308 -4.42 3.14 -8.18
C TRP A 308 -5.25 2.57 -9.33
N GLY A 309 -4.57 2.02 -10.33
CA GLY A 309 -5.21 1.34 -11.45
C GLY A 309 -4.86 1.89 -12.81
N TYR A 310 -3.61 1.70 -13.26
CA TYR A 310 -3.22 2.01 -14.63
C TYR A 310 -4.27 1.51 -15.65
N ASP A 311 -4.67 2.41 -16.56
CA ASP A 311 -5.61 2.15 -17.65
C ASP A 311 -6.95 1.61 -17.14
N GLY A 312 -7.43 2.13 -16.00
CA GLY A 312 -8.66 1.69 -15.33
C GLY A 312 -8.68 0.20 -15.00
N CYS A 313 -7.51 -0.36 -14.67
CA CYS A 313 -7.28 -1.78 -14.40
C CYS A 313 -7.69 -2.73 -15.53
N ARG A 314 -7.75 -2.27 -16.78
CA ARG A 314 -8.23 -3.06 -17.95
C ARG A 314 -7.59 -4.46 -18.06
N SER A 315 -6.34 -4.60 -17.65
CA SER A 315 -5.59 -5.86 -17.72
C SER A 315 -5.91 -6.87 -16.61
N ILE A 316 -6.56 -6.44 -15.52
CA ILE A 316 -6.94 -7.30 -14.39
C ILE A 316 -8.47 -7.34 -14.30
N SER A 317 -9.09 -8.29 -15.01
CA SER A 317 -10.55 -8.34 -15.22
C SER A 317 -11.41 -8.38 -13.96
N SER A 318 -10.88 -8.81 -12.81
CA SER A 318 -11.60 -8.85 -11.52
C SER A 318 -11.69 -7.50 -10.81
N ILE A 319 -10.91 -6.52 -11.25
CA ILE A 319 -10.87 -5.16 -10.70
C ILE A 319 -10.94 -4.08 -11.78
N ALA A 320 -11.07 -4.45 -13.05
CA ALA A 320 -11.28 -3.52 -14.15
C ALA A 320 -12.52 -2.65 -13.92
N CYS A 321 -12.45 -1.40 -14.34
CA CYS A 321 -13.63 -0.55 -14.49
C CYS A 321 -14.45 -0.99 -15.70
N ASP A 322 -15.75 -0.70 -15.69
CA ASP A 322 -16.63 -1.02 -16.83
C ASP A 322 -16.29 -0.17 -18.06
N ASP A 323 -15.90 1.10 -17.86
CA ASP A 323 -15.28 1.98 -18.86
C ASP A 323 -13.89 2.48 -18.38
N PRO A 324 -12.82 1.71 -18.65
CA PRO A 324 -11.47 2.07 -18.20
C PRO A 324 -10.94 3.37 -18.82
N ASP A 325 -11.32 3.70 -20.05
CA ASP A 325 -10.84 4.91 -20.72
C ASP A 325 -11.50 6.16 -20.09
N ALA A 326 -12.79 6.10 -19.78
CA ALA A 326 -13.48 7.21 -19.13
C ALA A 326 -12.91 7.50 -17.73
N VAL A 327 -12.66 6.46 -16.92
CA VAL A 327 -12.07 6.61 -15.58
C VAL A 327 -10.65 7.15 -15.65
N TRP A 328 -9.81 6.58 -16.53
CA TRP A 328 -8.42 7.01 -16.68
C TRP A 328 -8.33 8.47 -17.14
N ASN A 329 -9.11 8.85 -18.14
CA ASN A 329 -9.11 10.23 -18.63
C ASN A 329 -9.69 11.21 -17.61
N ALA A 330 -10.70 10.82 -16.82
CA ALA A 330 -11.24 11.69 -15.77
C ALA A 330 -10.16 12.09 -14.75
N TYR A 331 -9.26 11.18 -14.38
CA TYR A 331 -8.13 11.52 -13.52
C TYR A 331 -7.11 12.42 -14.22
N LEU A 332 -6.68 12.04 -15.44
CA LEU A 332 -5.68 12.80 -16.19
C LEU A 332 -6.12 14.23 -16.54
N GLU A 333 -7.39 14.43 -16.86
CA GLU A 333 -7.96 15.75 -17.17
C GLU A 333 -8.05 16.66 -15.93
N THR A 334 -8.06 16.07 -14.73
CA THR A 334 -8.21 16.78 -13.46
C THR A 334 -6.89 17.06 -12.76
N VAL A 335 -5.90 16.16 -12.86
CA VAL A 335 -4.57 16.45 -12.29
C VAL A 335 -3.93 17.63 -13.04
N PRO A 336 -3.37 18.63 -12.34
CA PRO A 336 -2.73 19.75 -13.00
C PRO A 336 -1.60 19.30 -13.93
N SER A 337 -1.61 19.74 -15.19
CA SER A 337 -0.46 19.62 -16.09
C SER A 337 0.59 20.67 -15.72
N SER A 338 1.85 20.28 -15.63
CA SER A 338 3.01 21.20 -15.50
C SER A 338 3.23 22.06 -16.73
#